data_AF-A0A2C9X373-F1
#
_entry.id   AF-A0A2C9X373-F1
#
_cell.length_a   1.000
_cell.length_b   1.000
_cell.length_c   1.000
_cell.angle_alpha   90.00
_cell.angle_beta   90.00
_cell.angle_gamma   90.00
#
_symmetry.space_group_name_H-M   'P 1'
#
loop_
_entity.id
_entity.type
_entity.pdbx_description
1 polymer ?
#
loop_
_entity_poly.entity_id
_entity_poly.type
_entity_poly.pdbx_seq_one_letter_code
_entity_poly.pdbx_strand_id
1 'polypeptide(L)'
;MEKEVKKLQESVKWILQQLAIHFDGTPQQAHVDATPLNAGFCTPEIAMNARGIALKDNELGWTYTNVYDVPPGFYATTNQWYKNGQITMFGDGSIMLLGVMQEHNKRKLLWVSDGYGGNIYIARTHNDDNGYNSPGFRKVVTTFELFKGEKHGVGTTIDLKDSMKHYSSMRIHIQGWGGQVYEANNVEGPVIMFSNLYDDAGGLEMYELKLERVTDTRYKIVRSAQVAITEKMNYHKSTNAEIQIVRIEGVK
;
A
#
# COMPACT_ATOMS: atom_id res chain seq x y z
N MET A 1 34.83 57.90 -19.99
CA MET A 1 35.91 56.94 -19.70
C MET A 1 36.00 56.57 -18.21
N GLU A 2 36.55 57.38 -17.29
CA GLU A 2 36.67 56.98 -15.85
C GLU A 2 35.33 56.64 -15.19
N LYS A 3 34.29 57.42 -15.49
CA LYS A 3 32.93 57.18 -14.96
C LYS A 3 32.29 55.88 -15.46
N GLU A 4 32.65 55.44 -16.66
CA GLU A 4 32.16 54.20 -17.26
C GLU A 4 32.94 52.99 -16.75
N VAL A 5 34.26 53.14 -16.58
CA VAL A 5 35.12 52.13 -15.93
C VAL A 5 34.65 51.86 -14.51
N LYS A 6 34.27 52.90 -13.76
CA LYS A 6 33.74 52.74 -12.39
C LYS A 6 32.41 51.99 -12.35
N LYS A 7 31.48 52.30 -13.27
CA LYS A 7 30.22 51.56 -13.40
C LYS A 7 30.44 50.09 -13.77
N LEU A 8 31.36 49.81 -14.69
CA LEU A 8 31.71 48.44 -15.07
C LEU A 8 32.27 47.66 -13.88
N GLN A 9 33.17 48.27 -13.09
CA GLN A 9 33.73 47.66 -11.89
C GLN A 9 32.68 47.38 -10.81
N GLU A 10 31.71 48.28 -10.63
CA GLU A 10 30.56 48.06 -9.73
C GLU A 10 29.69 46.91 -10.21
N SER A 11 29.38 46.83 -11.51
CA SER A 11 28.61 45.71 -12.08
C SER A 11 29.34 44.37 -11.96
N VAL A 12 30.65 44.34 -12.21
CA VAL A 12 31.46 43.13 -12.08
C VAL A 12 31.56 42.68 -10.62
N LYS A 13 31.75 43.60 -9.67
CA LYS A 13 31.74 43.28 -8.24
C LYS A 13 30.38 42.77 -7.77
N TRP A 14 29.29 43.35 -8.28
CA TRP A 14 27.95 42.88 -8.00
C TRP A 14 27.73 41.45 -8.53
N ILE A 15 28.12 41.17 -9.78
CA ILE A 15 28.06 39.82 -10.37
C ILE A 15 28.91 38.82 -9.56
N LEU A 16 30.13 39.19 -9.16
CA LEU A 16 31.00 38.33 -8.36
C LEU A 16 30.44 38.06 -6.95
N GLN A 17 29.75 39.03 -6.34
CA GLN A 17 29.01 38.81 -5.08
C GLN A 17 27.84 37.84 -5.28
N GLN A 18 27.09 37.97 -6.38
CA GLN A 18 26.01 37.02 -6.69
C GLN A 18 26.54 35.61 -6.95
N LEU A 19 27.70 35.47 -7.61
CA LEU A 19 28.37 34.19 -7.85
C LEU A 19 28.95 33.55 -6.58
N ALA A 20 29.51 34.35 -5.67
CA ALA A 20 30.00 33.85 -4.38
C ALA A 20 28.86 33.27 -3.54
N ILE A 21 27.69 33.93 -3.55
CA ILE A 21 26.47 33.43 -2.92
C ILE A 21 25.96 32.14 -3.61
N HIS A 22 26.30 31.92 -4.88
CA HIS A 22 25.93 30.72 -5.65
C HIS A 22 26.84 29.50 -5.45
N PHE A 23 28.11 29.70 -5.08
CA PHE A 23 29.11 28.63 -5.06
C PHE A 23 29.60 28.23 -3.67
N ASP A 24 29.28 28.99 -2.62
CA ASP A 24 29.86 28.75 -1.29
C ASP A 24 28.94 27.89 -0.40
N GLY A 25 28.86 26.60 -0.76
CA GLY A 25 28.47 25.54 0.16
C GLY A 25 29.70 24.71 0.50
N THR A 26 30.44 25.06 1.54
CA THR A 26 31.44 24.12 2.08
C THR A 26 30.73 22.96 2.79
N PRO A 27 31.32 21.74 2.85
CA PRO A 27 30.71 20.58 3.50
C PRO A 27 30.31 20.79 4.97
N GLN A 28 30.79 21.84 5.61
CA GLN A 28 30.48 22.19 7.00
C GLN A 28 29.27 23.14 7.15
N GLN A 29 28.71 23.71 6.08
CA GLN A 29 27.65 24.73 6.12
C GLN A 29 26.37 24.38 5.33
N ALA A 30 26.09 23.10 5.11
CA ALA A 30 24.95 22.62 4.33
C ALA A 30 23.55 22.83 4.98
N HIS A 31 23.43 23.59 6.08
CA HIS A 31 22.20 23.74 6.88
C HIS A 31 21.86 25.18 7.26
N VAL A 32 22.23 26.19 6.48
CA VAL A 32 21.66 27.53 6.70
C VAL A 32 20.22 27.53 6.18
N ASP A 33 19.27 27.73 7.09
CA ASP A 33 17.84 27.84 6.78
C ASP A 33 17.61 28.92 5.70
N ALA A 34 16.73 28.61 4.75
CA ALA A 34 16.37 29.53 3.69
C ALA A 34 15.71 30.79 4.28
N THR A 35 16.33 31.96 4.08
CA THR A 35 15.73 33.26 4.41
C THR A 35 15.21 33.95 3.14
N PRO A 36 14.29 34.93 3.25
CA PRO A 36 13.72 35.64 2.10
C PRO A 36 14.71 36.37 1.19
N LEU A 37 15.99 36.49 1.59
CA LEU A 37 17.06 37.14 0.83
C LEU A 37 17.96 36.15 0.07
N ASN A 38 17.79 34.83 0.22
CA ASN A 38 18.63 33.79 -0.37
C ASN A 38 17.96 33.05 -1.56
N ALA A 39 17.06 33.73 -2.28
CA ALA A 39 16.24 33.13 -3.36
C ALA A 39 16.97 32.99 -4.72
N GLY A 40 18.13 32.32 -4.75
CA GLY A 40 18.71 31.81 -6.01
C GLY A 40 18.91 30.30 -5.86
N PHE A 41 17.96 29.42 -6.14
CA PHE A 41 17.26 29.25 -7.42
C PHE A 41 15.90 28.52 -7.26
N CYS A 42 14.91 29.23 -6.72
CA CYS A 42 13.59 28.67 -6.37
C CYS A 42 13.64 27.73 -5.15
N THR A 43 12.65 27.87 -4.27
CA THR A 43 12.52 26.97 -3.11
C THR A 43 12.14 25.56 -3.61
N PRO A 44 12.44 24.49 -2.85
CA PRO A 44 12.00 23.14 -3.19
C PRO A 44 10.50 23.05 -3.57
N GLU A 45 9.66 23.86 -2.93
CA GLU A 45 8.22 24.01 -3.24
C GLU A 45 7.93 24.63 -4.61
N ILE A 46 8.77 25.55 -5.11
CA ILE A 46 8.60 26.19 -6.42
C ILE A 46 9.03 25.26 -7.56
N ALA A 47 10.04 24.41 -7.35
CA ALA A 47 10.41 23.35 -8.29
C ALA A 47 9.36 22.21 -8.33
N MET A 48 8.79 21.83 -7.17
CA MET A 48 7.70 20.86 -7.07
C MET A 48 6.42 21.35 -7.78
N ASN A 49 6.15 22.67 -7.75
CA ASN A 49 5.04 23.32 -8.49
C ASN A 49 5.20 23.30 -10.01
N ALA A 50 6.39 23.09 -10.57
CA ALA A 50 6.65 23.23 -12.01
C ALA A 50 6.57 21.91 -12.83
N ARG A 51 6.63 20.72 -12.19
CA ARG A 51 6.64 19.42 -12.90
C ARG A 51 5.80 18.30 -12.27
N GLY A 52 5.08 18.58 -11.18
CA GLY A 52 4.26 17.60 -10.48
C GLY A 52 4.90 17.14 -9.18
N ILE A 53 4.47 17.78 -8.08
CA ILE A 53 4.42 17.41 -6.65
C ILE A 53 5.66 16.77 -5.99
N ALA A 54 6.56 16.06 -6.67
CA ALA A 54 7.65 15.30 -6.06
C ALA A 54 9.03 15.56 -6.69
N LEU A 55 10.06 15.51 -5.86
CA LEU A 55 11.47 15.59 -6.26
C LEU A 55 11.89 14.31 -6.97
N LYS A 56 12.29 14.39 -8.24
CA LYS A 56 12.80 13.23 -8.98
C LYS A 56 14.24 12.93 -8.55
N ASP A 57 14.42 11.83 -7.83
CA ASP A 57 15.74 11.37 -7.38
C ASP A 57 15.75 9.84 -7.39
N ASN A 58 16.42 9.25 -8.38
CA ASN A 58 16.52 7.80 -8.50
C ASN A 58 17.67 7.21 -7.67
N GLU A 59 18.48 8.01 -6.98
CA GLU A 59 19.65 7.58 -6.21
C GLU A 59 19.47 7.83 -4.70
N LEU A 60 18.25 8.21 -4.29
CA LEU A 60 17.91 8.54 -2.91
C LEU A 60 18.34 7.48 -1.88
N GLY A 61 18.30 6.19 -2.25
CA GLY A 61 18.72 5.08 -1.40
C GLY A 61 20.24 4.87 -1.33
N TRP A 62 21.03 5.52 -2.20
CA TRP A 62 22.50 5.56 -2.10
C TRP A 62 22.94 6.61 -1.08
N THR A 63 22.21 7.73 -0.97
CA THR A 63 22.44 8.76 0.05
C THR A 63 21.91 8.31 1.41
N TYR A 64 20.70 7.77 1.44
CA TYR A 64 20.05 7.28 2.65
C TYR A 64 19.91 5.76 2.57
N THR A 65 20.90 5.03 3.09
CA THR A 65 20.93 3.55 3.04
C THR A 65 19.75 2.89 3.75
N ASN A 66 19.07 3.64 4.62
CA ASN A 66 17.84 3.27 5.30
C ASN A 66 16.70 4.22 4.92
N VAL A 67 15.58 3.68 4.47
CA VAL A 67 14.42 4.46 4.00
C VAL A 67 13.84 5.37 5.08
N TYR A 68 13.99 5.00 6.36
CA TYR A 68 13.53 5.82 7.49
C TYR A 68 14.40 7.04 7.76
N ASP A 69 15.61 7.10 7.20
CA ASP A 69 16.52 8.24 7.36
C ASP A 69 16.27 9.33 6.31
N VAL A 70 15.48 9.02 5.27
CA VAL A 70 15.05 9.99 4.26
C VAL A 70 14.36 11.19 4.95
N PRO A 71 14.73 12.43 4.59
CA PRO A 71 14.14 13.63 5.18
C PRO A 71 12.67 13.83 4.73
N PRO A 72 11.91 14.69 5.43
CA PRO A 72 10.54 14.99 5.06
C PRO A 72 10.44 15.59 3.66
N GLY A 73 9.46 15.13 2.88
CA GLY A 73 9.28 15.56 1.49
C GLY A 73 8.53 14.54 0.64
N PHE A 74 8.31 14.88 -0.63
CA PHE A 74 7.77 13.96 -1.64
C PHE A 74 8.85 13.67 -2.69
N TYR A 75 9.07 12.40 -2.99
CA TYR A 75 10.14 11.90 -3.86
C TYR A 75 9.60 10.94 -4.91
N ALA A 76 9.93 11.17 -6.18
CA ALA A 76 9.74 10.20 -7.24
C ALA A 76 11.06 9.44 -7.44
N THR A 77 11.11 8.20 -6.97
CA THR A 77 12.37 7.41 -6.86
C THR A 77 12.16 5.95 -7.29
N THR A 78 13.14 5.09 -7.01
CA THR A 78 13.05 3.63 -7.15
C THR A 78 13.32 2.96 -5.80
N ASN A 79 12.78 1.76 -5.57
CA ASN A 79 13.08 1.03 -4.35
C ASN A 79 14.50 0.44 -4.41
N GLN A 80 15.44 1.09 -3.72
CA GLN A 80 16.84 0.67 -3.63
C GLN A 80 17.18 0.01 -2.29
N TRP A 81 16.27 0.10 -1.32
CA TRP A 81 16.47 -0.41 0.04
C TRP A 81 16.27 -1.92 0.14
N TYR A 82 15.61 -2.53 -0.86
CA TYR A 82 15.47 -3.99 -0.96
C TYR A 82 16.84 -4.70 -0.93
N LYS A 83 17.82 -4.19 -1.67
CA LYS A 83 19.19 -4.74 -1.69
C LYS A 83 19.93 -4.62 -0.35
N ASN A 84 19.54 -3.65 0.47
CA ASN A 84 20.11 -3.44 1.80
C ASN A 84 19.47 -4.35 2.87
N GLY A 85 18.61 -5.30 2.47
CA GLY A 85 17.93 -6.23 3.37
C GLY A 85 16.80 -5.60 4.18
N GLN A 86 16.33 -4.40 3.80
CA GLN A 86 15.21 -3.77 4.49
C GLN A 86 13.89 -4.46 4.16
N ILE A 87 12.99 -4.52 5.16
CA ILE A 87 11.61 -4.97 4.97
C ILE A 87 10.86 -3.91 4.15
N THR A 88 10.96 -4.05 2.83
CA THR A 88 10.30 -3.19 1.83
C THR A 88 9.15 -3.95 1.19
N MET A 89 8.39 -3.24 0.36
CA MET A 89 7.05 -3.64 -0.07
C MET A 89 6.95 -4.14 -1.52
N PHE A 90 8.00 -3.96 -2.31
CA PHE A 90 8.13 -4.49 -3.68
C PHE A 90 9.61 -4.69 -4.06
N GLY A 91 9.89 -5.29 -5.21
CA GLY A 91 11.25 -5.65 -5.62
C GLY A 91 12.17 -4.45 -5.87
N ASP A 92 13.48 -4.74 -5.89
CA ASP A 92 14.54 -3.77 -6.19
C ASP A 92 14.34 -3.07 -7.56
N GLY A 93 14.62 -1.76 -7.61
CA GLY A 93 14.52 -0.94 -8.81
C GLY A 93 13.10 -0.55 -9.24
N SER A 94 12.06 -0.98 -8.52
CA SER A 94 10.68 -0.62 -8.84
C SER A 94 10.43 0.87 -8.66
N ILE A 95 9.79 1.52 -9.64
CA ILE A 95 9.45 2.95 -9.60
C ILE A 95 8.40 3.19 -8.50
N MET A 96 8.61 4.26 -7.72
CA MET A 96 7.72 4.61 -6.63
C MET A 96 7.63 6.12 -6.38
N LEU A 97 6.50 6.52 -5.81
CA LEU A 97 6.32 7.82 -5.19
C LEU A 97 6.39 7.64 -3.67
N LEU A 98 7.36 8.27 -3.02
CA LEU A 98 7.57 8.24 -1.58
C LEU A 98 7.19 9.58 -0.97
N GLY A 99 6.28 9.61 -0.01
CA GLY A 99 6.07 10.75 0.85
C GLY A 99 6.54 10.47 2.27
N VAL A 100 7.34 11.37 2.80
CA VAL A 100 7.85 11.32 4.17
C VAL A 100 7.29 12.53 4.92
N MET A 101 6.48 12.25 5.94
CA MET A 101 5.96 13.24 6.87
C MET A 101 6.60 13.01 8.23
N GLN A 102 6.96 14.09 8.91
CA GLN A 102 7.64 14.02 10.20
C GLN A 102 7.16 15.15 11.10
N GLU A 103 6.72 14.80 12.30
CA GLU A 103 6.50 15.78 13.37
C GLU A 103 7.72 15.87 14.29
N HIS A 104 8.47 14.77 14.47
CA HIS A 104 9.71 14.71 15.25
C HIS A 104 10.62 13.60 14.71
N ASN A 105 11.93 13.65 14.99
CA ASN A 105 12.92 12.65 14.50
C ASN A 105 12.55 11.20 14.80
N LYS A 106 11.75 10.97 15.84
CA LYS A 106 11.29 9.64 16.26
C LYS A 106 9.89 9.26 15.77
N ARG A 107 9.19 10.16 15.08
CA ARG A 107 7.77 10.05 14.69
C ARG A 107 7.63 10.43 13.21
N LYS A 108 7.98 9.48 12.33
CA LYS A 108 7.82 9.61 10.88
C LYS A 108 6.67 8.74 10.38
N LEU A 109 5.96 9.26 9.39
CA LEU A 109 4.99 8.54 8.57
C LEU A 109 5.52 8.52 7.14
N LEU A 110 5.74 7.32 6.62
CA LEU A 110 6.13 7.11 5.23
C LEU A 110 4.91 6.54 4.52
N TRP A 111 4.55 7.12 3.38
CA TRP A 111 3.59 6.52 2.47
C TRP A 111 4.22 6.35 1.10
N VAL A 112 3.89 5.27 0.43
CA VAL A 112 4.47 4.90 -0.85
C VAL A 112 3.39 4.46 -1.80
N SER A 113 3.39 5.00 -3.02
CA SER A 113 2.64 4.42 -4.14
C SER A 113 3.62 3.68 -5.05
N ASP A 114 3.32 2.42 -5.38
CA ASP A 114 4.01 1.77 -6.49
C ASP A 114 3.57 2.40 -7.83
N GLY A 115 4.48 2.48 -8.79
CA GLY A 115 4.22 3.21 -10.04
C GLY A 115 3.26 2.51 -10.99
N TYR A 116 3.33 1.17 -11.08
CA TYR A 116 2.56 0.39 -12.05
C TYR A 116 1.32 -0.30 -11.47
N GLY A 117 1.31 -0.59 -10.16
CA GLY A 117 0.21 -1.30 -9.49
C GLY A 117 -0.84 -0.37 -8.88
N GLY A 118 -0.52 0.91 -8.66
CA GLY A 118 -1.35 1.84 -7.91
C GLY A 118 -1.56 1.43 -6.45
N ASN A 119 -0.75 0.51 -5.92
CA ASN A 119 -0.82 0.05 -4.54
C ASN A 119 -0.21 1.09 -3.62
N ILE A 120 -0.90 1.37 -2.51
CA ILE A 120 -0.42 2.30 -1.49
C ILE A 120 0.08 1.50 -0.30
N TYR A 121 1.23 1.90 0.24
CA TYR A 121 1.85 1.31 1.42
C TYR A 121 2.15 2.38 2.45
N ILE A 122 2.08 2.02 3.73
CA ILE A 122 2.37 2.93 4.84
C ILE A 122 3.35 2.25 5.80
N ALA A 123 4.36 3.00 6.24
CA ALA A 123 5.21 2.64 7.37
C ALA A 123 5.24 3.79 8.38
N ARG A 124 5.43 3.46 9.66
CA ARG A 124 5.53 4.43 10.75
C ARG A 124 6.72 4.11 11.63
N THR A 125 7.44 5.13 12.06
CA THR A 125 8.46 4.99 13.10
C THR A 125 7.95 5.56 14.42
N HIS A 126 8.21 4.85 15.52
CA HIS A 126 8.07 5.33 16.89
C HIS A 126 9.25 4.77 17.69
N ASN A 127 10.32 5.54 17.84
CA ASN A 127 11.64 5.02 18.24
C ASN A 127 11.87 4.84 19.74
N ASP A 128 10.85 4.90 20.60
CA ASP A 128 11.07 4.78 22.06
C ASP A 128 10.66 3.44 22.68
N ASP A 129 10.02 2.56 21.91
CA ASP A 129 9.86 1.13 22.19
C ASP A 129 8.91 0.60 21.11
N ASN A 130 9.13 -0.62 20.62
CA ASN A 130 8.33 -1.31 19.60
C ASN A 130 6.84 -1.53 19.95
N GLY A 131 6.26 -0.75 20.87
CA GLY A 131 5.01 -1.06 21.57
C GLY A 131 3.72 -0.92 20.77
N TYR A 132 3.69 -0.16 19.66
CA TYR A 132 2.42 0.14 18.97
C TYR A 132 2.43 0.05 17.45
N ASN A 133 3.57 0.19 16.78
CA ASN A 133 3.66 0.08 15.31
C ASN A 133 4.49 -1.14 14.95
N SER A 134 3.94 -2.09 14.17
CA SER A 134 4.75 -3.20 13.67
C SER A 134 5.81 -2.67 12.69
N PRO A 135 7.01 -3.28 12.68
CA PRO A 135 8.08 -2.88 11.77
C PRO A 135 7.68 -3.11 10.30
N GLY A 136 8.20 -2.26 9.41
CA GLY A 136 8.05 -2.39 7.97
C GLY A 136 6.84 -1.67 7.37
N PHE A 137 6.69 -1.83 6.05
CA PHE A 137 5.58 -1.27 5.29
C PHE A 137 4.37 -2.19 5.29
N ARG A 138 3.18 -1.60 5.37
CA ARG A 138 1.89 -2.29 5.28
C ARG A 138 1.12 -1.80 4.08
N LYS A 139 0.52 -2.71 3.31
CA LYS A 139 -0.36 -2.35 2.18
C LYS A 139 -1.66 -1.76 2.71
N VAL A 140 -2.07 -0.62 2.15
CA VAL A 140 -3.43 -0.09 2.30
C VAL A 140 -4.34 -0.87 1.39
N VAL A 141 -5.32 -1.53 1.98
CA VAL A 141 -6.33 -2.33 1.26
C VAL A 141 -7.64 -1.59 1.35
N THR A 142 -8.27 -1.39 0.19
CA THR A 142 -9.62 -0.85 0.08
C THR A 142 -10.62 -1.98 -0.16
N THR A 143 -11.78 -1.88 0.47
CA THR A 143 -12.86 -2.84 0.26
C THR A 143 -14.13 -2.11 -0.18
N PHE A 144 -14.92 -2.77 -1.02
CA PHE A 144 -16.23 -2.30 -1.44
C PHE A 144 -17.25 -3.41 -1.28
N GLU A 145 -18.39 -3.13 -0.64
CA GLU A 145 -19.44 -4.12 -0.44
C GLU A 145 -20.17 -4.40 -1.76
N LEU A 146 -19.78 -5.49 -2.43
CA LEU A 146 -20.36 -5.94 -3.69
C LEU A 146 -21.71 -6.61 -3.51
N PHE A 147 -21.93 -7.30 -2.39
CA PHE A 147 -23.18 -7.97 -2.10
C PHE A 147 -23.43 -8.00 -0.59
N LYS A 148 -24.70 -7.87 -0.19
CA LYS A 148 -25.18 -8.08 1.18
C LYS A 148 -26.58 -8.67 1.13
N GLY A 149 -26.80 -9.73 1.90
CA GLY A 149 -28.03 -10.51 1.91
C GLY A 149 -27.72 -12.00 2.02
N GLU A 150 -28.73 -12.85 2.07
CA GLU A 150 -28.53 -14.28 2.33
C GLU A 150 -28.66 -15.11 1.05
N LYS A 151 -27.61 -15.86 0.72
CA LYS A 151 -27.57 -16.78 -0.43
C LYS A 151 -26.93 -18.09 -0.03
N HIS A 152 -27.58 -19.20 -0.36
CA HIS A 152 -27.11 -20.56 -0.10
C HIS A 152 -27.62 -21.50 -1.18
N GLY A 153 -27.06 -22.72 -1.20
CA GLY A 153 -27.51 -23.80 -2.06
C GLY A 153 -26.94 -23.75 -3.49
N VAL A 154 -26.64 -24.92 -4.03
CA VAL A 154 -26.17 -25.09 -5.40
C VAL A 154 -27.23 -24.62 -6.39
N GLY A 155 -26.81 -23.89 -7.41
CA GLY A 155 -27.69 -23.32 -8.44
C GLY A 155 -28.06 -21.85 -8.20
N THR A 156 -27.95 -21.38 -6.95
CA THR A 156 -28.28 -20.01 -6.56
C THR A 156 -27.33 -18.99 -7.18
N THR A 157 -27.88 -17.92 -7.74
CA THR A 157 -27.13 -16.79 -8.28
C THR A 157 -27.03 -15.64 -7.28
N ILE A 158 -25.91 -14.93 -7.36
CA ILE A 158 -25.56 -13.79 -6.53
C ILE A 158 -25.19 -12.64 -7.46
N ASP A 159 -26.02 -11.60 -7.45
CA ASP A 159 -25.78 -10.36 -8.20
C ASP A 159 -24.93 -9.41 -7.39
N LEU A 160 -23.89 -8.87 -8.02
CA LEU A 160 -22.95 -7.91 -7.43
C LEU A 160 -23.33 -6.49 -7.85
N LYS A 161 -23.10 -5.53 -6.95
CA LYS A 161 -23.33 -4.09 -7.19
C LYS A 161 -22.34 -3.47 -8.18
N ASP A 162 -21.18 -4.09 -8.38
CA ASP A 162 -20.13 -3.59 -9.27
C ASP A 162 -19.35 -4.76 -9.91
N SER A 163 -18.58 -4.46 -10.96
CA SER A 163 -17.79 -5.42 -11.73
C SER A 163 -16.56 -5.90 -10.96
N MET A 164 -16.35 -7.21 -10.91
CA MET A 164 -15.14 -7.80 -10.32
C MET A 164 -13.84 -7.40 -11.02
N LYS A 165 -13.88 -6.83 -12.24
CA LYS A 165 -12.67 -6.35 -12.93
C LYS A 165 -11.96 -5.22 -12.19
N HIS A 166 -12.64 -4.52 -11.30
CA HIS A 166 -12.05 -3.40 -10.54
C HIS A 166 -11.23 -3.85 -9.33
N TYR A 167 -11.35 -5.12 -8.92
CA TYR A 167 -10.81 -5.67 -7.67
C TYR A 167 -9.76 -6.75 -7.94
N SER A 168 -8.82 -6.92 -7.03
CA SER A 168 -7.73 -7.93 -7.12
C SER A 168 -8.12 -9.26 -6.48
N SER A 169 -8.97 -9.21 -5.45
CA SER A 169 -9.52 -10.36 -4.74
C SER A 169 -10.93 -10.05 -4.25
N MET A 170 -11.59 -11.03 -3.65
CA MET A 170 -12.86 -10.87 -2.96
C MET A 170 -12.81 -11.50 -1.58
N ARG A 171 -13.54 -10.90 -0.63
CA ARG A 171 -13.81 -11.49 0.68
C ARG A 171 -15.24 -11.98 0.73
N ILE A 172 -15.41 -13.27 1.03
CA ILE A 172 -16.69 -13.94 1.17
C ILE A 172 -16.92 -14.17 2.65
N HIS A 173 -18.00 -13.58 3.16
CA HIS A 173 -18.42 -13.71 4.56
C HIS A 173 -19.46 -14.82 4.65
N ILE A 174 -19.15 -15.84 5.45
CA ILE A 174 -20.00 -17.01 5.65
C ILE A 174 -20.63 -16.91 7.04
N GLN A 175 -21.95 -17.07 7.11
CA GLN A 175 -22.69 -17.13 8.36
C GLN A 175 -22.77 -18.56 8.88
N GLY A 176 -22.73 -18.70 10.21
CA GLY A 176 -22.56 -19.98 10.90
C GLY A 176 -21.10 -20.25 11.23
N TRP A 177 -20.86 -21.25 12.08
CA TRP A 177 -19.52 -21.81 12.33
C TRP A 177 -18.43 -20.80 12.74
N GLY A 178 -18.76 -19.86 13.63
CA GLY A 178 -17.82 -18.87 14.15
C GLY A 178 -17.66 -17.60 13.30
N GLY A 179 -18.44 -17.42 12.22
CA GLY A 179 -18.47 -16.17 11.44
C GLY A 179 -17.18 -15.96 10.64
N GLN A 180 -16.95 -16.83 9.66
CA GLN A 180 -15.70 -16.90 8.92
C GLN A 180 -15.68 -15.96 7.72
N VAL A 181 -14.49 -15.42 7.44
CA VAL A 181 -14.22 -14.56 6.27
C VAL A 181 -13.10 -15.19 5.46
N TYR A 182 -13.39 -15.48 4.19
CA TYR A 182 -12.42 -16.07 3.27
C TYR A 182 -12.07 -15.08 2.18
N GLU A 183 -10.78 -14.81 2.00
CA GLU A 183 -10.30 -14.05 0.85
C GLU A 183 -9.91 -15.01 -0.28
N ALA A 184 -10.52 -14.83 -1.44
CA ALA A 184 -10.24 -15.60 -2.65
C ALA A 184 -9.75 -14.67 -3.75
N ASN A 185 -8.75 -15.11 -4.52
CA ASN A 185 -8.25 -14.36 -5.67
C ASN A 185 -9.36 -14.09 -6.67
N ASN A 186 -9.22 -13.00 -7.42
CA ASN A 186 -10.12 -12.67 -8.51
C ASN A 186 -9.93 -13.62 -9.70
N VAL A 187 -10.50 -14.82 -9.60
CA VAL A 187 -10.50 -15.86 -10.63
C VAL A 187 -11.94 -16.21 -11.03
N GLU A 188 -12.11 -16.90 -12.15
CA GLU A 188 -13.43 -17.29 -12.65
C GLU A 188 -14.15 -18.28 -11.71
N GLY A 189 -13.41 -19.12 -10.99
CA GLY A 189 -13.97 -20.14 -10.12
C GLY A 189 -13.32 -20.18 -8.74
N PRO A 190 -13.55 -19.20 -7.85
CA PRO A 190 -12.97 -19.22 -6.52
C PRO A 190 -13.57 -20.39 -5.72
N VAL A 191 -12.68 -21.12 -5.05
CA VAL A 191 -13.02 -22.25 -4.18
C VAL A 191 -12.60 -21.91 -2.77
N ILE A 192 -13.52 -22.08 -1.83
CA ILE A 192 -13.29 -21.96 -0.41
C ILE A 192 -13.39 -23.36 0.18
N MET A 193 -12.35 -23.76 0.91
CA MET A 193 -12.31 -25.00 1.66
C MET A 193 -11.91 -24.68 3.08
N PHE A 194 -12.64 -25.24 4.04
CA PHE A 194 -12.32 -25.08 5.44
C PHE A 194 -12.77 -26.28 6.24
N SER A 195 -12.20 -26.39 7.43
CA SER A 195 -12.56 -27.42 8.39
C SER A 195 -12.82 -26.78 9.74
N ASN A 196 -13.84 -27.27 10.43
CA ASN A 196 -14.11 -26.90 11.81
C ASN A 196 -13.94 -28.12 12.71
N LEU A 197 -13.33 -27.85 13.87
CA LEU A 197 -13.28 -28.76 15.00
C LEU A 197 -14.24 -28.22 16.05
N TYR A 198 -15.07 -29.10 16.59
CA TYR A 198 -15.97 -28.76 17.70
C TYR A 198 -15.18 -28.76 19.01
N ASP A 199 -15.50 -27.79 19.89
CA ASP A 199 -14.83 -27.62 21.20
C ASP A 199 -15.44 -28.53 22.28
N ASP A 200 -16.71 -28.93 22.12
CA ASP A 200 -17.51 -29.59 23.16
C ASP A 200 -17.91 -31.04 22.87
N ALA A 201 -17.91 -31.45 21.60
CA ALA A 201 -18.11 -32.84 21.17
C ALA A 201 -17.09 -33.16 20.08
N GLY A 202 -16.14 -34.07 20.36
CA GLY A 202 -15.07 -34.40 19.40
C GLY A 202 -15.63 -34.66 17.99
N GLY A 203 -15.00 -34.13 16.96
CA GLY A 203 -15.49 -34.28 15.58
C GLY A 203 -14.81 -33.33 14.63
N LEU A 204 -14.88 -33.68 13.34
CA LEU A 204 -14.29 -32.91 12.24
C LEU A 204 -15.34 -32.70 11.17
N GLU A 205 -15.56 -31.45 10.80
CA GLU A 205 -16.35 -31.09 9.63
C GLU A 205 -15.45 -30.43 8.60
N MET A 206 -15.64 -30.80 7.35
CA MET A 206 -14.96 -30.25 6.19
C MET A 206 -16.00 -29.70 5.24
N TYR A 207 -15.78 -28.48 4.78
CA TYR A 207 -16.68 -27.74 3.92
C TYR A 207 -15.98 -27.36 2.63
N GLU A 208 -16.73 -27.39 1.54
CA GLU A 208 -16.30 -26.89 0.24
C GLU A 208 -17.40 -26.03 -0.37
N LEU A 209 -17.05 -24.81 -0.73
CA LEU A 209 -17.90 -23.87 -1.45
C LEU A 209 -17.17 -23.44 -2.72
N LYS A 210 -17.80 -23.62 -3.88
CA LYS A 210 -17.27 -23.13 -5.17
C LYS A 210 -18.28 -22.19 -5.80
N LEU A 211 -17.80 -21.00 -6.16
CA LEU A 211 -18.52 -20.09 -7.03
C LEU A 211 -18.00 -20.20 -8.46
N GLU A 212 -18.85 -19.85 -9.41
CA GLU A 212 -18.50 -19.70 -10.82
C GLU A 212 -18.97 -18.33 -11.30
N ARG A 213 -18.06 -17.58 -11.94
CA ARG A 213 -18.37 -16.30 -12.54
C ARG A 213 -19.22 -16.53 -13.79
N VAL A 214 -20.46 -16.06 -13.75
CA VAL A 214 -21.35 -16.08 -14.92
C VAL A 214 -21.14 -14.82 -15.76
N THR A 215 -20.98 -13.67 -15.10
CA THR A 215 -20.58 -12.39 -15.69
C THR A 215 -19.72 -11.64 -14.68
N ASP A 216 -19.07 -10.54 -15.06
CA ASP A 216 -18.26 -9.76 -14.12
C ASP A 216 -19.05 -9.22 -12.91
N THR A 217 -20.39 -9.18 -12.98
CA THR A 217 -21.29 -8.73 -11.91
C THR A 217 -22.18 -9.84 -11.35
N ARG A 218 -21.95 -11.11 -11.70
CA ARG A 218 -22.78 -12.24 -11.24
C ARG A 218 -21.98 -13.51 -11.01
N TYR A 219 -22.19 -14.10 -9.84
CA TYR A 219 -21.71 -15.43 -9.51
C TYR A 219 -22.85 -16.43 -9.37
N LYS A 220 -22.52 -17.71 -9.54
CA LYS A 220 -23.40 -18.85 -9.23
C LYS A 220 -22.70 -19.78 -8.25
N ILE A 221 -23.43 -20.25 -7.25
CA ILE A 221 -22.95 -21.33 -6.38
C ILE A 221 -23.04 -22.63 -7.16
N VAL A 222 -21.89 -23.24 -7.48
CA VAL A 222 -21.82 -24.47 -8.29
C VAL A 222 -21.41 -25.69 -7.49
N ARG A 223 -20.87 -25.48 -6.27
CA ARG A 223 -20.64 -26.53 -5.30
C ARG A 223 -20.84 -25.98 -3.89
N SER A 224 -21.51 -26.74 -3.06
CA SER A 224 -21.66 -26.47 -1.64
C SER A 224 -21.74 -27.81 -0.93
N ALA A 225 -20.64 -28.31 -0.40
CA ALA A 225 -20.53 -29.66 0.13
C ALA A 225 -20.02 -29.65 1.57
N GLN A 226 -20.44 -30.65 2.33
CA GLN A 226 -19.97 -30.93 3.68
C GLN A 226 -19.65 -32.42 3.81
N VAL A 227 -18.54 -32.72 4.46
CA VAL A 227 -18.20 -34.05 4.96
C VAL A 227 -17.91 -33.93 6.44
N ALA A 228 -18.50 -34.79 7.26
CA ALA A 228 -18.29 -34.78 8.70
C ALA A 228 -17.95 -36.17 9.24
N ILE A 229 -17.04 -36.21 10.21
CA ILE A 229 -16.78 -37.36 11.07
C ILE A 229 -17.19 -36.93 12.49
N THR A 230 -18.18 -37.61 13.05
CA THR A 230 -18.68 -37.34 14.40
C THR A 230 -17.80 -37.97 15.47
N GLU A 231 -18.00 -37.61 16.73
CA GLU A 231 -17.34 -38.20 17.90
C GLU A 231 -17.42 -39.74 17.93
N LYS A 232 -18.54 -40.27 17.44
CA LYS A 232 -18.82 -41.71 17.37
C LYS A 232 -18.22 -42.37 16.13
N MET A 233 -17.32 -41.69 15.41
CA MET A 233 -16.69 -42.14 14.16
C MET A 233 -17.68 -42.41 13.02
N ASN A 234 -18.89 -41.83 13.07
CA ASN A 234 -19.84 -41.93 11.96
C ASN A 234 -19.49 -40.92 10.87
N TYR A 235 -19.58 -41.37 9.62
CA TYR A 235 -19.37 -40.56 8.42
C TYR A 235 -20.69 -39.96 7.92
N HIS A 236 -20.71 -38.65 7.70
CA HIS A 236 -21.80 -37.94 7.05
C HIS A 236 -21.30 -37.17 5.83
N LYS A 237 -22.12 -37.13 4.77
CA LYS A 237 -21.85 -36.36 3.55
C LYS A 237 -23.11 -35.65 3.10
N SER A 238 -22.99 -34.35 2.87
CA SER A 238 -23.98 -33.54 2.16
C SER A 238 -23.36 -32.96 0.89
N THR A 239 -24.02 -33.14 -0.24
CA THR A 239 -23.60 -32.57 -1.54
C THR A 239 -24.25 -31.22 -1.84
N ASN A 240 -25.13 -30.75 -0.96
CA ASN A 240 -25.72 -29.42 -0.98
C ASN A 240 -25.83 -28.90 0.46
N ALA A 241 -24.67 -28.74 1.12
CA ALA A 241 -24.62 -28.09 2.41
C ALA A 241 -25.12 -26.65 2.23
N GLU A 242 -26.06 -26.18 3.04
CA GLU A 242 -26.62 -24.82 2.93
C GLU A 242 -25.66 -23.77 3.50
N ILE A 243 -24.40 -23.78 3.03
CA ILE A 243 -23.38 -22.79 3.40
C ILE A 243 -23.89 -21.41 3.00
N GLN A 244 -24.12 -20.57 4.00
CA GLN A 244 -24.78 -19.28 3.83
C GLN A 244 -23.77 -18.17 3.61
N ILE A 245 -23.78 -17.59 2.40
CA ILE A 245 -23.04 -16.37 2.08
C ILE A 245 -23.92 -15.19 2.47
N VAL A 246 -23.37 -14.31 3.32
CA VAL A 246 -24.09 -13.12 3.81
C VAL A 246 -23.60 -11.80 3.24
N ARG A 247 -22.34 -11.79 2.80
CA ARG A 247 -21.69 -10.59 2.26
C ARG A 247 -20.53 -10.97 1.36
N ILE A 248 -20.36 -10.22 0.28
CA ILE A 248 -19.16 -10.26 -0.56
C ILE A 248 -18.59 -8.86 -0.65
N GLU A 249 -17.29 -8.72 -0.39
CA GLU A 249 -16.55 -7.49 -0.55
C GLU A 249 -15.52 -7.66 -1.68
N GLY A 250 -15.44 -6.70 -2.59
CA GLY A 250 -14.32 -6.59 -3.54
C GLY A 250 -13.14 -5.94 -2.83
N VAL A 251 -11.92 -6.44 -3.06
CA VAL A 251 -10.70 -6.03 -2.38
C VAL A 251 -9.67 -5.51 -3.38
N LYS A 252 -9.04 -4.37 -3.10
CA LYS A 252 -7.96 -3.78 -3.90
C LYS A 252 -6.83 -3.27 -3.03
#